data_AF-A0A7W6D646-F1
#
_entry.id   AF-A0A7W6D646-F1
#
_cell.length_a   1.000
_cell.length_b   1.000
_cell.length_c   1.000
_cell.angle_alpha   90.00
_cell.angle_beta   90.00
_cell.angle_gamma   90.00
#
_symmetry.space_group_name_H-M   'P 1'
#
loop_
_entity.id
_entity.type
_entity.pdbx_description
1 polymer ?
#
loop_
_entity_poly.entity_id
_entity_poly.type
_entity_poly.pdbx_seq_one_letter_code
_entity_poly.pdbx_strand_id
1 'polypeptide(L)'
;MQLSEIKSRPVYGGLRVDGSARRHLVAAEGEGAVAVIEAFGGASEALGRTAILYCPAGSAGRDHAAALRELGADALHVMPSAPTLLFRLNAMLDVATMGTRLYAAGREGF
;
A
#
# COMPACT_ATOMS: atom_id res chain seq x y z
N MET A 1 -30.32 -37.23 -8.63
CA MET A 1 -29.90 -35.91 -9.16
C MET A 1 -28.87 -35.36 -8.19
N GLN A 2 -27.59 -35.51 -8.49
CA GLN A 2 -26.51 -35.09 -7.59
C GLN A 2 -26.31 -33.59 -7.76
N LEU A 3 -26.65 -32.81 -6.73
CA LEU A 3 -26.26 -31.41 -6.61
C LEU A 3 -24.76 -31.36 -6.36
N SER A 4 -24.00 -30.91 -7.35
CA SER A 4 -22.57 -30.61 -7.19
C SER A 4 -22.41 -29.47 -6.18
N GLU A 5 -21.75 -29.76 -5.06
CA GLU A 5 -21.34 -28.78 -4.05
C GLU A 5 -20.53 -27.67 -4.71
N ILE A 6 -21.02 -26.43 -4.62
CA ILE A 6 -20.18 -25.26 -4.92
C ILE A 6 -19.11 -25.22 -3.83
N LYS A 7 -17.90 -25.65 -4.17
CA LYS A 7 -16.71 -25.44 -3.35
C LYS A 7 -16.61 -23.94 -3.06
N SER A 8 -16.64 -23.55 -1.79
CA SER A 8 -16.54 -22.15 -1.38
C SER A 8 -15.33 -21.48 -2.06
N ARG A 9 -15.48 -20.23 -2.48
CA ARG A 9 -14.38 -19.48 -3.10
C ARG A 9 -13.23 -19.40 -2.08
N PRO A 10 -11.98 -19.65 -2.48
CA PRO A 10 -10.84 -19.52 -1.58
C PRO A 10 -10.74 -18.08 -1.07
N VAL A 11 -10.48 -17.93 0.23
CA VAL A 11 -10.11 -16.64 0.83
C VAL A 11 -8.64 -16.40 0.47
N TYR A 12 -8.39 -15.44 -0.42
CA TYR A 12 -7.03 -15.05 -0.77
C TYR A 12 -6.42 -14.20 0.34
N GLY A 13 -5.13 -14.40 0.60
CA GLY A 13 -4.39 -13.56 1.53
C GLY A 13 -4.23 -12.14 0.97
N GLY A 14 -4.38 -11.14 1.83
CA GLY A 14 -4.07 -9.74 1.52
C GLY A 14 -2.58 -9.43 1.64
N LEU A 15 -2.25 -8.14 1.52
CA LEU A 15 -0.91 -7.62 1.74
C LEU A 15 -0.47 -7.90 3.20
N ARG A 16 0.77 -8.37 3.40
CA ARG A 16 1.31 -8.68 4.73
C ARG A 16 2.60 -7.91 4.96
N VAL A 17 2.66 -7.18 6.07
CA VAL A 17 3.83 -6.39 6.45
C VAL A 17 4.89 -7.31 7.06
N ASP A 18 6.13 -7.22 6.56
CA ASP A 18 7.30 -7.88 7.14
C ASP A 18 7.87 -7.03 8.29
N GLY A 19 7.49 -7.32 9.54
CA GLY A 19 7.93 -6.56 10.71
C GLY A 19 9.45 -6.49 10.92
N SER A 20 10.22 -7.39 10.27
CA SER A 20 11.69 -7.43 10.40
C SER A 20 12.42 -6.49 9.44
N ALA A 21 11.71 -5.87 8.49
CA ALA A 21 12.33 -4.98 7.51
C ALA A 21 12.88 -3.69 8.16
N ARG A 22 13.98 -3.18 7.62
CA ARG A 22 14.63 -1.96 8.12
C ARG A 22 13.94 -0.70 7.63
N ARG A 23 13.33 -0.76 6.44
CA ARG A 23 12.55 0.32 5.83
C ARG A 23 11.40 -0.26 5.03
N HIS A 24 10.28 0.44 5.02
CA HIS A 24 9.13 0.12 4.18
C HIS A 24 8.87 1.27 3.22
N LEU A 25 8.71 0.92 1.95
CA LEU A 25 8.31 1.84 0.90
C LEU A 25 6.99 1.34 0.35
N VAL A 26 5.96 2.18 0.41
CA VAL A 26 4.62 1.83 -0.06
C VAL A 26 4.26 2.74 -1.22
N ALA A 27 3.79 2.16 -2.32
CA ALA A 27 3.23 2.86 -3.47
C ALA A 27 1.78 2.44 -3.64
N ALA A 28 0.85 3.40 -3.56
CA ALA A 28 -0.57 3.10 -3.68
C ALA A 28 -1.29 4.04 -4.67
N GLU A 29 -2.20 3.49 -5.47
CA GLU A 29 -3.09 4.24 -6.36
C GLU A 29 -4.56 3.91 -6.05
N GLY A 30 -5.39 4.94 -5.91
CA GLY A 30 -6.85 4.80 -5.76
C GLY A 30 -7.25 3.85 -4.62
N GLU A 31 -8.09 2.87 -4.94
CA GLU A 31 -8.56 1.88 -3.95
C GLU A 31 -7.44 0.96 -3.43
N GLY A 32 -6.25 0.96 -4.04
CA GLY A 32 -5.07 0.31 -3.50
C GLY A 32 -4.69 0.80 -2.09
N ALA A 33 -5.11 2.00 -1.71
CA ALA A 33 -4.98 2.50 -0.35
C ALA A 33 -5.68 1.59 0.70
N VAL A 34 -6.78 0.92 0.35
CA VAL A 34 -7.51 0.03 1.26
C VAL A 34 -6.63 -1.13 1.69
N ALA A 35 -5.94 -1.77 0.74
CA ALA A 35 -5.01 -2.87 1.02
C ALA A 35 -3.84 -2.42 1.92
N VAL A 36 -3.38 -1.18 1.77
CA VAL A 36 -2.35 -0.60 2.63
C VAL A 36 -2.88 -0.37 4.05
N ILE A 37 -4.07 0.22 4.18
CA ILE A 37 -4.70 0.49 5.48
C ILE A 37 -4.94 -0.83 6.24
N GLU A 38 -5.46 -1.85 5.57
CA GLU A 38 -5.68 -3.17 6.17
C GLU A 38 -4.37 -3.82 6.64
N ALA A 39 -3.32 -3.76 5.82
CA ALA A 39 -2.05 -4.41 6.14
C ALA A 39 -1.26 -3.68 7.23
N PHE A 40 -1.24 -2.35 7.20
CA PHE A 40 -0.43 -1.54 8.11
C PHE A 40 -1.17 -1.09 9.37
N GLY A 41 -2.52 -1.15 9.40
CA GLY A 41 -3.32 -0.78 10.58
C GLY A 41 -2.99 -1.59 11.84
N GLY A 42 -2.49 -2.83 11.68
CA GLY A 42 -2.02 -3.68 12.77
C GLY A 42 -0.51 -3.69 12.99
N ALA A 43 0.26 -2.92 12.21
CA ALA A 43 1.73 -3.00 12.16
C ALA A 43 2.40 -1.74 12.75
N SER A 44 2.03 -1.37 13.98
CA SER A 44 2.50 -0.13 14.64
C SER A 44 4.03 0.00 14.69
N GLU A 45 4.76 -1.09 14.93
CA GLU A 45 6.23 -1.10 14.95
C GLU A 45 6.87 -0.79 13.57
N ALA A 46 6.17 -1.10 12.48
CA ALA A 46 6.63 -0.87 11.11
C ALA A 46 6.41 0.59 10.67
N LEU A 47 5.35 1.24 11.15
CA LEU A 47 4.90 2.54 10.67
C LEU A 47 5.96 3.64 10.83
N GLY A 48 6.69 3.66 11.94
CA GLY A 48 7.82 4.58 12.17
C GLY A 48 9.02 4.41 11.23
N ARG A 49 9.00 3.40 10.34
CA ARG A 49 10.01 3.17 9.30
C ARG A 49 9.38 3.10 7.90
N THR A 50 8.14 3.56 7.76
CA THR A 50 7.33 3.43 6.54
C THR A 50 7.12 4.78 5.87
N ALA A 51 7.50 4.86 4.60
CA ALA A 51 7.15 5.97 3.73
C ALA A 51 6.08 5.52 2.74
N ILE A 52 4.95 6.24 2.71
CA ILE A 52 3.80 5.96 1.86
C ILE A 52 3.73 7.02 0.76
N LEU A 53 3.75 6.57 -0.49
CA LEU A 53 3.41 7.36 -1.67
C LEU A 53 1.99 6.97 -2.10
N TYR A 54 1.09 7.93 -2.18
CA TYR A 54 -0.31 7.69 -2.52
C TYR A 54 -0.79 8.64 -3.62
N CYS A 55 -1.43 8.10 -4.66
CA CYS A 55 -2.13 8.87 -5.68
C CYS A 55 -3.63 8.57 -5.62
N PRO A 56 -4.51 9.56 -5.34
CA PRO A 56 -5.94 9.30 -5.23
C PRO A 56 -6.62 8.77 -6.49
N ALA A 57 -6.15 9.17 -7.69
CA ALA A 57 -6.69 8.76 -8.99
C ALA A 57 -8.24 8.74 -9.01
N GLY A 58 -8.85 7.63 -9.43
CA GLY A 58 -10.31 7.44 -9.49
C GLY A 58 -11.03 7.43 -8.14
N SER A 59 -10.29 7.45 -7.02
CA SER A 59 -10.82 7.45 -5.65
C SER A 59 -10.70 8.80 -4.95
N ALA A 60 -10.46 9.88 -5.71
CA ALA A 60 -10.50 11.24 -5.17
C ALA A 60 -11.83 11.52 -4.45
N GLY A 61 -11.78 12.05 -3.24
CA GLY A 61 -12.95 12.31 -2.39
C GLY A 61 -13.41 11.14 -1.51
N ARG A 62 -12.72 9.99 -1.51
CA ARG A 62 -13.02 8.84 -0.61
C ARG A 62 -12.25 8.83 0.71
N ASP A 63 -11.69 9.97 1.12
CA ASP A 63 -10.94 10.15 2.38
C ASP A 63 -9.79 9.17 2.67
N HIS A 64 -9.37 8.35 1.69
CA HIS A 64 -8.24 7.43 1.86
C HIS A 64 -6.94 8.12 2.27
N ALA A 65 -6.71 9.35 1.80
CA ALA A 65 -5.55 10.14 2.23
C ALA A 65 -5.59 10.48 3.73
N ALA A 66 -6.78 10.74 4.28
CA ALA A 66 -6.95 10.98 5.71
C ALA A 66 -6.73 9.68 6.50
N ALA A 67 -7.33 8.57 6.08
CA ALA A 67 -7.13 7.26 6.72
C ALA A 67 -5.66 6.81 6.70
N LEU A 68 -4.95 7.01 5.58
CA LEU A 68 -3.50 6.74 5.50
C LEU A 68 -2.70 7.65 6.43
N ARG A 69 -3.15 8.88 6.68
CA ARG A 69 -2.49 9.80 7.61
C ARG A 69 -2.66 9.37 9.06
N GLU A 70 -3.82 8.82 9.39
CA GLU A 70 -4.13 8.29 10.73
C GLU A 70 -3.27 7.08 11.11
N LEU A 71 -2.72 6.35 10.12
CA LEU A 71 -1.77 5.28 10.38
C LEU A 71 -0.48 5.75 11.07
N GLY A 72 -0.10 7.04 10.94
CA GLY A 72 1.11 7.56 11.59
C GLY A 72 2.42 7.00 11.01
N ALA A 73 2.45 6.77 9.69
CA ALA A 73 3.67 6.39 8.99
C ALA A 73 4.74 7.52 9.07
N ASP A 74 6.03 7.14 9.02
CA ASP A 74 7.18 8.06 9.01
C ASP A 74 7.04 9.19 7.97
N ALA A 75 6.50 8.84 6.79
CA ALA A 75 6.11 9.83 5.80
C ALA A 75 4.85 9.41 5.04
N LEU A 76 4.00 10.38 4.71
CA LEU A 76 2.92 10.25 3.74
C LEU A 76 3.05 11.34 2.68
N HIS A 77 3.14 10.93 1.43
CA HIS A 77 3.22 11.79 0.27
C HIS A 77 2.01 11.54 -0.63
N VAL A 78 1.06 12.48 -0.61
CA VAL A 78 -0.10 12.45 -1.50
C VAL A 78 0.25 13.17 -2.81
N MET A 79 0.20 12.46 -3.92
CA MET A 79 0.64 12.89 -5.23
C MET A 79 -0.55 13.07 -6.18
N PRO A 80 -0.50 14.03 -7.11
CA PRO A 80 -1.63 14.34 -7.98
C PRO A 80 -1.85 13.32 -9.11
N SER A 81 -0.85 12.50 -9.43
CA SER A 81 -0.92 11.51 -10.51
C SER A 81 0.00 10.32 -10.29
N ALA A 82 -0.30 9.18 -10.92
CA ALA A 82 0.55 8.00 -10.89
C ALA A 82 1.96 8.27 -11.48
N PRO A 83 2.13 8.98 -12.62
CA PRO A 83 3.47 9.34 -13.10
C PRO A 83 4.29 10.16 -12.09
N THR A 84 3.69 11.12 -11.40
CA THR A 84 4.37 11.90 -10.35
C THR A 84 4.78 11.01 -9.18
N LEU A 85 3.91 10.08 -8.78
CA LEU A 85 4.20 9.09 -7.76
C LEU A 85 5.38 8.20 -8.16
N LEU A 86 5.36 7.64 -9.37
CA LEU A 86 6.41 6.77 -9.88
C LEU A 86 7.76 7.50 -10.00
N PHE A 87 7.76 8.76 -10.39
CA PHE A 87 8.98 9.58 -10.39
C PHE A 87 9.57 9.70 -8.97
N ARG A 88 8.72 9.96 -7.97
CA ARG A 88 9.16 10.01 -6.57
C ARG A 88 9.62 8.63 -6.07
N LEU A 89 8.93 7.57 -6.46
CA LEU A 89 9.27 6.20 -6.12
C LEU A 89 10.67 5.85 -6.62
N ASN A 90 10.98 6.15 -7.89
CA ASN A 90 12.30 5.93 -8.47
C ASN A 90 13.39 6.65 -7.65
N ALA A 91 13.20 7.92 -7.32
CA ALA A 91 14.16 8.67 -6.50
C ALA A 91 14.37 8.05 -5.10
N MET A 92 13.33 7.44 -4.51
CA MET A 92 13.46 6.76 -3.21
C MET A 92 14.13 5.39 -3.33
N LEU A 93 13.91 4.68 -4.44
CA LEU A 93 14.56 3.42 -4.74
C LEU A 93 16.06 3.60 -5.04
N ASP A 94 16.45 4.70 -5.69
CA ASP A 94 17.86 5.02 -5.99
C ASP A 94 18.74 5.13 -4.74
N VAL A 95 18.14 5.51 -3.60
CA VAL A 95 18.83 5.63 -2.31
C VAL A 95 18.43 4.53 -1.31
N ALA A 96 17.63 3.56 -1.74
CA ALA A 96 17.22 2.45 -0.89
C ALA A 96 18.41 1.56 -0.54
N THR A 97 18.41 1.04 0.69
CA THR A 97 19.48 0.15 1.18
C THR A 97 18.95 -1.26 1.44
N MET A 98 19.87 -2.19 1.66
CA MET A 98 19.52 -3.57 2.03
C MET A 98 18.57 -3.63 3.23
N GLY A 99 17.53 -4.44 3.12
CA GLY A 99 16.46 -4.54 4.11
C GLY A 99 15.28 -3.60 3.87
N THR A 100 15.24 -2.90 2.73
CA THR A 100 14.05 -2.19 2.25
C THR A 100 13.01 -3.18 1.71
N ARG A 101 11.75 -3.05 2.11
CA ARG A 101 10.60 -3.77 1.53
C ARG A 101 9.72 -2.80 0.75
N LEU A 102 9.46 -3.12 -0.51
CA LEU A 102 8.52 -2.41 -1.37
C LEU A 102 7.16 -3.11 -1.34
N TYR A 103 6.11 -2.32 -1.17
CA TYR A 103 4.72 -2.75 -1.30
C TYR A 103 4.05 -1.88 -2.36
N ALA A 104 3.31 -2.49 -3.27
CA ALA A 104 2.58 -1.79 -4.32
C ALA A 104 1.11 -2.25 -4.35
N ALA A 105 0.18 -1.32 -4.44
CA ALA A 105 -1.25 -1.61 -4.54
C ALA A 105 -1.94 -0.58 -5.44
N GLY A 106 -2.61 -1.03 -6.49
CA GLY A 106 -3.28 -0.16 -7.45
C GLY A 106 -4.00 -0.96 -8.52
N ARG A 107 -4.39 -0.29 -9.60
CA ARG A 107 -4.91 -0.98 -10.79
C ARG A 107 -3.77 -1.73 -11.48
N GLU A 108 -4.10 -2.68 -12.34
CA GLU A 108 -3.12 -3.56 -13.01
C GLU A 108 -2.04 -2.81 -13.81
N GLY A 109 -2.35 -1.63 -14.34
CA GLY A 109 -1.40 -0.80 -15.08
C GLY A 109 -0.61 0.22 -14.24
N PHE A 110 -0.74 0.19 -12.91
CA PHE A 110 -0.03 1.09 -12.00
C PHE A 110 1.43 0.68 -11.80
#